data_AF-A0A846VAI7-F1
#
_entry.id   AF-A0A846VAI7-F1
#
_cell.length_a   1.000
_cell.length_b   1.000
_cell.length_c   1.000
_cell.angle_alpha   90.00
_cell.angle_beta   90.00
_cell.angle_gamma   90.00
#
_symmetry.space_group_name_H-M   'P 1'
#
loop_
_entity.id
_entity.type
_entity.pdbx_description
1 polymer ?
#
loop_
_entity_poly.entity_id
_entity_poly.type
_entity_poly.pdbx_seq_one_letter_code
_entity_poly.pdbx_strand_id
1 'polypeptide(L)'
;MLDEQEWAEIASLLSAMVSRIQEFRRVEGASVAQALDQRFGADALSRYQELTGEEESDPEALLHHRASLFGPPCEACGKPLRTPRAELVRYMVGNELSERRALVIVGMSASVYHYKGRPDRNVVLRDRIVGLAQRHERCVQLRLIEPGKLNQNAYIESFNGRTA
;
A
#
# COMPACT_ATOMS: atom_id res chain seq x y z
N MET A 1 11.05 4.34 -1.11
CA MET A 1 10.06 5.43 -0.90
C MET A 1 10.44 6.58 -1.82
N LEU A 2 9.47 7.17 -2.51
CA LEU A 2 9.64 8.21 -3.53
C LEU A 2 9.31 9.58 -2.94
N ASP A 3 10.14 10.59 -3.22
CA ASP A 3 9.78 11.98 -2.93
C ASP A 3 8.67 12.51 -3.87
N GLU A 4 8.27 13.77 -3.75
CA GLU A 4 7.19 14.34 -4.57
C GLU A 4 7.52 14.44 -6.07
N GLN A 5 8.80 14.65 -6.41
CA GLN A 5 9.23 14.76 -7.79
C GLN A 5 9.31 13.39 -8.44
N GLU A 6 9.98 12.44 -7.77
CA GLU A 6 10.05 11.03 -8.17
C GLU A 6 8.65 10.41 -8.27
N TRP A 7 7.77 10.76 -7.33
CA TRP A 7 6.37 10.33 -7.34
C TRP A 7 5.61 10.87 -8.54
N ALA A 8 5.82 12.13 -8.94
CA ALA A 8 5.10 12.70 -10.09
C ALA A 8 5.39 11.94 -11.39
N GLU A 9 6.63 11.47 -11.57
CA GLU A 9 7.00 10.64 -12.72
C GLU A 9 6.25 9.30 -12.72
N ILE A 10 6.28 8.60 -11.58
CA ILE A 10 5.58 7.31 -11.43
C ILE A 10 4.06 7.47 -11.55
N ALA A 11 3.49 8.51 -10.94
CA ALA A 11 2.06 8.79 -10.98
C ALA A 11 1.55 9.02 -12.41
N SER A 12 2.34 9.68 -13.26
CA SER A 12 2.02 9.88 -14.68
C SER A 12 1.95 8.54 -15.42
N LEU A 13 2.92 7.65 -15.20
CA LEU A 13 2.95 6.32 -15.80
C LEU A 13 1.79 5.43 -15.32
N LEU A 14 1.45 5.48 -14.02
CA LEU A 14 0.29 4.79 -13.46
C LEU A 14 -1.04 5.34 -14.02
N SER A 15 -1.16 6.65 -14.22
CA SER A 15 -2.32 7.24 -14.88
C SER A 15 -2.44 6.76 -16.32
N ALA A 16 -1.34 6.74 -17.08
CA ALA A 16 -1.32 6.25 -18.44
C ALA A 16 -1.62 4.74 -18.54
N MET A 17 -1.20 3.95 -17.56
CA MET A 17 -1.61 2.55 -17.40
C MET A 17 -3.12 2.40 -17.30
N VAL A 18 -3.77 3.18 -16.43
CA VAL A 18 -5.25 3.14 -16.27
C VAL A 18 -5.95 3.48 -17.58
N SER A 19 -5.48 4.51 -18.30
CA SER A 19 -6.03 4.86 -19.61
C SER A 19 -5.88 3.74 -20.64
N ARG A 20 -4.71 3.07 -20.70
CA ARG A 20 -4.49 1.91 -21.59
C ARG A 20 -5.42 0.74 -21.26
N ILE A 21 -5.62 0.44 -19.98
CA ILE A 21 -6.56 -0.60 -19.52
C ILE A 21 -7.99 -0.26 -19.95
N GLN A 22 -8.43 0.98 -19.73
CA GLN A 22 -9.78 1.42 -20.11
C GLN A 22 -9.99 1.32 -21.62
N GLU A 23 -9.02 1.76 -22.41
CA GLU A 23 -9.09 1.71 -23.87
C GLU A 23 -9.11 0.27 -24.40
N PHE A 24 -8.23 -0.59 -23.89
CA PHE A 24 -8.20 -2.01 -24.26
C PHE A 24 -9.55 -2.69 -23.99
N ARG A 25 -10.13 -2.45 -22.80
CA ARG A 25 -11.44 -3.00 -22.44
C ARG A 25 -12.57 -2.46 -23.31
N ARG A 26 -12.47 -1.21 -23.76
CA ARG A 26 -13.46 -0.55 -24.63
C ARG A 26 -13.42 -1.10 -26.05
N VAL A 27 -12.22 -1.24 -26.63
CA VAL A 27 -12.02 -1.65 -28.03
C VAL A 27 -12.23 -3.15 -28.21
N GLU A 28 -11.61 -3.96 -27.35
CA GLU A 28 -11.63 -5.42 -27.47
C GLU A 28 -12.84 -6.05 -26.76
N GLY A 29 -13.66 -5.26 -26.07
CA GLY A 29 -14.73 -5.77 -25.21
C GLY A 29 -14.22 -6.65 -24.07
N ALA A 30 -12.94 -6.54 -23.72
CA ALA A 30 -12.25 -7.44 -22.81
C ALA A 30 -12.66 -7.23 -21.35
N SER A 31 -12.64 -8.32 -20.59
CA SER A 31 -12.82 -8.32 -19.14
C SER A 31 -11.63 -7.65 -18.44
N VAL A 32 -11.81 -7.29 -17.16
CA VAL A 32 -10.72 -6.78 -16.31
C VAL A 32 -9.56 -7.78 -16.23
N ALA A 33 -9.88 -9.07 -16.09
CA ALA A 33 -8.86 -10.12 -15.96
C ALA A 33 -7.96 -10.20 -17.21
N GLN A 34 -8.55 -10.10 -18.40
CA GLN A 34 -7.80 -10.09 -19.67
C GLN A 34 -6.92 -8.85 -19.81
N ALA A 35 -7.37 -7.69 -19.30
CA ALA A 35 -6.57 -6.48 -19.32
C ALA A 35 -5.37 -6.53 -18.36
N LEU A 36 -5.51 -7.21 -17.22
CA LEU A 36 -4.41 -7.39 -16.25
C LEU A 36 -3.28 -8.30 -16.80
N ASP A 37 -3.59 -9.21 -17.72
CA ASP A 37 -2.62 -10.13 -18.32
C ASP A 37 -1.68 -9.44 -19.33
N GLN A 38 -2.08 -8.28 -19.85
CA GLN A 38 -1.35 -7.51 -20.87
C GLN A 38 -0.15 -6.72 -20.33
N ARG A 39 0.16 -6.81 -19.02
CA ARG A 39 1.28 -6.11 -18.36
C ARG A 39 1.30 -4.59 -18.55
N PHE A 40 0.14 -3.96 -18.66
CA PHE A 40 0.04 -2.49 -18.61
C PHE A 40 0.56 -2.04 -17.24
N GLY A 41 1.67 -1.28 -17.21
CA GLY A 41 2.36 -0.86 -15.97
C GLY A 41 3.82 -1.29 -15.85
N ALA A 42 4.34 -2.08 -16.80
CA ALA A 42 5.76 -2.45 -16.83
C ALA A 42 6.70 -1.23 -16.91
N ASP A 43 6.26 -0.16 -17.57
CA ASP A 43 6.98 1.11 -17.64
C ASP A 43 7.10 1.79 -16.27
N ALA A 44 6.04 1.80 -15.47
CA ALA A 44 6.08 2.32 -14.10
C ALA A 44 7.03 1.50 -13.21
N LEU A 45 7.04 0.16 -13.35
CA LEU A 45 7.95 -0.72 -12.60
C LEU A 45 9.41 -0.49 -12.99
N SER A 46 9.73 -0.42 -14.28
CA SER A 46 11.08 -0.12 -14.75
C SER A 46 11.56 1.23 -14.22
N ARG A 47 10.70 2.26 -14.29
CA ARG A 47 11.07 3.59 -13.80
C ARG A 47 11.29 3.59 -12.28
N TYR A 48 10.47 2.85 -11.52
CA TYR A 48 10.67 2.70 -10.08
C TYR A 48 12.02 2.05 -9.75
N GLN A 49 12.40 1.00 -10.48
CA GLN A 49 13.68 0.32 -10.31
C GLN A 49 14.86 1.25 -10.64
N GLU A 50 14.75 2.06 -11.68
CA GLU A 50 15.78 3.04 -12.03
C GLU A 50 15.97 4.11 -10.95
N LEU A 51 14.88 4.60 -10.37
CA LEU A 51 14.91 5.66 -9.35
C LEU A 51 15.43 5.14 -8.00
N THR A 52 14.98 3.96 -7.59
CA THR A 52 15.18 3.46 -6.22
C THR A 52 16.21 2.34 -6.10
N GLY A 53 16.53 1.66 -7.21
CA GLY A 53 17.32 0.43 -7.22
C GLY A 53 16.57 -0.81 -6.69
N GLU A 54 15.31 -0.67 -6.26
CA GLU A 54 14.50 -1.75 -5.73
C GLU A 54 13.59 -2.35 -6.81
N GLU A 55 13.37 -3.67 -6.75
CA GLU A 55 12.44 -4.36 -7.64
C GLU A 55 11.05 -4.48 -7.02
N GLU A 56 10.03 -4.13 -7.79
CA GLU A 56 8.61 -4.34 -7.46
C GLU A 56 7.95 -5.14 -8.59
N SER A 57 7.05 -6.05 -8.24
CA SER A 57 6.35 -6.91 -9.19
C SER A 57 4.94 -6.42 -9.51
N ASP A 58 4.36 -5.58 -8.66
CA ASP A 58 2.99 -5.08 -8.80
C ASP A 58 2.97 -3.55 -9.02
N PRO A 59 2.55 -3.07 -10.21
CA PRO A 59 2.44 -1.63 -10.47
C PRO A 59 1.52 -0.92 -9.48
N GLU A 60 0.48 -1.59 -8.97
CA GLU A 60 -0.45 -1.01 -8.00
C GLU A 60 0.21 -0.78 -6.62
N ALA A 61 1.24 -1.57 -6.27
CA ALA A 61 1.98 -1.39 -5.02
C ALA A 61 2.74 -0.05 -4.99
N LEU A 62 3.16 0.46 -6.15
CA LEU A 62 3.84 1.75 -6.27
C LEU A 62 3.00 2.92 -5.74
N LEU A 63 1.67 2.83 -5.77
CA LEU A 63 0.76 3.83 -5.18
C LEU A 63 1.04 4.10 -3.69
N HIS A 64 1.66 3.15 -3.01
CA HIS A 64 2.01 3.24 -1.59
C HIS A 64 3.44 3.72 -1.34
N HIS A 65 4.22 4.00 -2.39
CA HIS A 65 5.63 4.38 -2.26
C HIS A 65 5.84 5.89 -2.15
N ARG A 66 4.78 6.71 -2.30
CA ARG A 66 4.85 8.17 -2.10
C ARG A 66 5.13 8.51 -0.63
N ALA A 67 6.27 9.16 -0.36
CA ALA A 67 6.73 9.48 0.99
C ALA A 67 5.76 10.36 1.78
N SER A 68 5.13 11.35 1.14
CA SER A 68 4.21 12.29 1.78
C SER A 68 2.89 11.66 2.26
N LEU A 69 2.60 10.41 1.90
CA LEU A 69 1.49 9.65 2.50
C LEU A 69 1.79 9.27 3.96
N PHE A 70 3.04 9.37 4.38
CA PHE A 70 3.50 9.02 5.70
C PHE A 70 4.05 10.25 6.41
N GLY A 71 3.76 10.34 7.70
CA GLY A 71 4.35 11.35 8.57
C GLY A 71 5.71 10.94 9.13
N PRO A 72 6.32 11.78 9.98
CA PRO A 72 7.64 11.54 10.56
C PRO A 72 7.69 10.23 11.35
N PRO A 73 8.88 9.67 11.59
CA PRO A 73 9.04 8.46 12.38
C PRO A 73 8.48 8.66 13.79
N CYS A 74 7.75 7.66 14.28
CA CYS A 74 7.21 7.64 15.61
C CYS A 74 8.33 7.55 16.65
N GLU A 75 8.42 8.49 17.59
CA GLU A 75 9.40 8.47 18.70
C GLU A 75 9.41 7.17 19.52
N ALA A 76 8.27 6.46 19.61
CA ALA A 76 8.19 5.23 20.39
C ALA A 76 8.67 3.98 19.65
N CYS A 77 8.65 3.95 18.31
CA CYS A 77 8.95 2.74 17.56
C CYS A 77 9.72 2.94 16.24
N GLY A 78 10.10 4.17 15.90
CA GLY A 78 10.86 4.53 14.70
C GLY A 78 10.09 4.41 13.37
N LYS A 79 8.91 3.79 13.35
CA LYS A 79 8.13 3.60 12.11
C LYS A 79 7.45 4.90 11.69
N PRO A 80 7.37 5.22 10.38
CA PRO A 80 6.66 6.41 9.88
C PRO A 80 5.22 6.45 10.39
N LEU A 81 4.74 7.64 10.76
CA LEU A 81 3.34 7.82 11.12
C LEU A 81 2.47 7.50 9.90
N ARG A 82 1.45 6.68 10.11
CA ARG A 82 0.79 5.97 9.02
C ARG A 82 -0.13 6.82 8.14
N THR A 83 -0.35 8.08 8.50
CA THR A 83 -1.13 9.04 7.71
C THR A 83 -0.70 10.47 8.04
N PRO A 84 -0.89 11.45 7.12
CA PRO A 84 -0.69 12.87 7.41
C PRO A 84 -1.60 13.37 8.55
N ARG A 85 -2.75 12.72 8.74
CA ARG A 85 -3.64 12.99 9.88
C ARG A 85 -3.00 12.61 11.22
N ALA A 86 -2.33 11.46 11.30
CA ALA A 86 -1.66 11.03 12.53
C ALA A 86 -0.47 11.93 12.88
N GLU A 87 0.22 12.44 11.85
CA GLU A 87 1.21 13.51 12.00
C GLU A 87 0.59 14.79 12.55
N LEU A 88 -0.52 15.26 11.96
CA LEU A 88 -1.21 16.45 12.44
C LEU A 88 -1.66 16.32 13.90
N VAL A 89 -2.18 15.16 14.29
CA VAL A 89 -2.52 14.87 15.70
C VAL A 89 -1.28 14.98 16.58
N ARG A 90 -0.14 14.39 16.16
CA ARG A 90 1.12 14.48 16.92
C ARG A 90 1.61 15.93 17.03
N TYR A 91 1.58 16.70 15.95
CA TYR A 91 1.95 18.11 15.94
C TYR A 91 1.11 18.91 16.94
N MET A 92 -0.21 18.73 16.94
CA MET A 92 -1.10 19.41 17.88
C MET A 92 -0.80 19.03 19.33
N VAL A 93 -0.53 17.75 19.61
CA VAL A 93 -0.16 17.28 20.96
C VAL A 93 1.17 17.86 21.42
N GLY A 94 2.16 17.94 20.52
CA GLY A 94 3.44 18.61 20.80
C GLY A 94 3.32 20.12 21.04
N ASN A 95 2.24 20.74 20.57
CA ASN A 95 1.89 22.15 20.81
C ASN A 95 0.81 22.31 21.91
N GLU A 96 0.91 21.49 22.97
CA GLU A 96 0.12 21.60 24.20
C GLU A 96 -1.39 21.28 24.10
N LEU A 97 -1.89 20.76 22.97
CA LEU A 97 -3.24 20.19 22.93
C LEU A 97 -3.26 18.81 23.59
N SER A 98 -4.36 18.50 24.28
CA SER A 98 -4.58 17.11 24.71
C SER A 98 -4.84 16.21 23.50
N GLU A 99 -4.34 14.98 23.55
CA GLU A 99 -4.53 13.99 22.48
C GLU A 99 -6.01 13.82 22.11
N ARG A 100 -6.90 13.78 23.11
CA ARG A 100 -8.35 13.70 22.89
C ARG A 100 -8.88 14.88 22.06
N ARG A 101 -8.41 16.11 22.32
CA ARG A 101 -8.83 17.29 21.55
C ARG A 101 -8.24 17.27 20.15
N ALA A 102 -6.97 16.91 20.00
CA ALA A 102 -6.33 16.77 18.70
C ALA A 102 -7.04 15.74 17.80
N LEU A 103 -7.38 14.57 18.34
CA LEU A 103 -8.12 13.52 17.63
C LEU A 103 -9.50 13.99 17.15
N VAL A 104 -10.23 14.75 17.99
CA VAL A 104 -11.53 15.32 17.62
C VAL A 104 -11.38 16.34 16.49
N ILE A 105 -10.40 17.25 16.58
CA ILE A 105 -10.16 18.28 15.55
C ILE A 105 -9.80 17.65 14.20
N VAL A 106 -8.94 16.63 14.21
CA VAL A 106 -8.48 15.95 12.98
C VAL A 106 -9.54 14.98 12.42
N GLY A 107 -10.51 14.58 13.24
CA GLY A 107 -11.52 13.59 12.89
C GLY A 107 -10.91 12.18 12.76
N MET A 108 -10.02 11.81 13.69
CA MET A 108 -9.34 10.51 13.71
C MET A 108 -9.76 9.73 14.97
N SER A 109 -9.99 8.42 14.83
CA SER A 109 -10.26 7.58 15.99
C SER A 109 -8.97 7.32 16.80
N ALA A 110 -9.11 7.23 18.12
CA ALA A 110 -8.01 6.86 19.00
C ALA A 110 -7.44 5.47 18.66
N SER A 111 -8.28 4.53 18.21
CA SER A 111 -7.84 3.19 17.81
C SER A 111 -6.92 3.20 16.59
N VAL A 112 -7.21 4.04 15.60
CA VAL A 112 -6.35 4.20 14.40
C VAL A 112 -5.05 4.91 14.77
N TYR A 113 -5.12 5.97 15.58
CA TYR A 113 -3.94 6.70 16.05
C TYR A 113 -2.98 5.81 16.85
N HIS A 114 -3.51 4.97 17.75
CA HIS A 114 -2.73 4.08 18.60
C HIS A 114 -2.47 2.69 18.02
N TYR A 115 -2.92 2.39 16.80
CA TYR A 115 -2.75 1.06 16.25
C TYR A 115 -1.25 0.69 16.25
N LYS A 116 -0.86 -0.39 16.89
CA LYS A 116 0.50 -0.95 16.83
C LYS A 116 0.42 -2.27 16.09
N GLY A 117 1.14 -2.36 14.97
CA GLY A 117 1.24 -3.61 14.22
C GLY A 117 1.71 -4.73 15.14
N ARG A 118 0.96 -5.82 15.21
CA ARG A 118 1.32 -6.97 16.03
C ARG A 118 2.40 -7.79 15.30
N PRO A 119 3.42 -8.30 15.99
CA PRO A 119 4.36 -9.24 15.38
C PRO A 119 3.60 -10.49 14.93
N ASP A 120 3.94 -11.03 13.77
CA ASP A 120 3.34 -12.27 13.30
C ASP A 120 3.83 -13.44 14.18
N ARG A 121 2.90 -14.08 14.89
CA ARG A 121 3.16 -15.23 15.76
C ARG A 121 3.00 -16.57 15.04
N ASN A 122 2.45 -16.56 13.82
CA ASN A 122 2.08 -17.74 13.06
C ASN A 122 3.05 -18.02 11.91
N VAL A 123 4.30 -17.57 12.04
CA VAL A 123 5.35 -17.70 11.02
C VAL A 123 5.45 -19.14 10.49
N VAL A 124 5.48 -20.12 11.40
CA VAL A 124 5.58 -21.56 11.06
C VAL A 124 4.34 -22.08 10.32
N LEU A 125 3.15 -21.65 10.74
CA LEU A 125 1.90 -22.05 10.10
C LEU A 125 1.80 -21.44 8.70
N ARG A 126 2.20 -20.17 8.56
CA ARG A 126 2.26 -19.45 7.29
C ARG A 126 3.21 -20.15 6.33
N ASP A 127 4.42 -20.50 6.77
CA ASP A 127 5.40 -21.22 5.94
C ASP A 127 4.87 -22.60 5.50
N ARG A 128 4.13 -23.28 6.38
CA ARG A 128 3.44 -24.53 6.03
C ARG A 128 2.37 -24.34 4.96
N ILE A 129 1.56 -23.28 5.06
CA ILE A 129 0.53 -22.94 4.06
C ILE A 129 1.19 -22.60 2.72
N VAL A 130 2.27 -21.80 2.73
CA VAL A 130 3.07 -21.48 1.54
C VAL A 130 3.57 -22.75 0.87
N GLY A 131 4.23 -23.63 1.63
CA GLY A 131 4.77 -24.87 1.09
C GLY A 131 3.68 -25.82 0.59
N LEU A 132 2.50 -25.83 1.21
CA LEU A 132 1.35 -26.63 0.74
C LEU A 132 0.82 -26.09 -0.59
N ALA A 133 0.67 -24.76 -0.73
CA ALA A 133 0.21 -24.14 -1.95
C ALA A 133 1.15 -24.41 -3.14
N GLN A 134 2.46 -24.25 -2.92
CA GLN A 134 3.49 -24.54 -3.91
C GLN A 134 3.48 -26.01 -4.37
N ARG A 135 3.27 -26.97 -3.46
CA ARG A 135 3.22 -28.41 -3.79
C ARG A 135 2.05 -28.84 -4.65
N HIS A 136 0.93 -28.11 -4.60
CA HIS A 136 -0.29 -28.50 -5.30
C HIS A 136 -0.48 -27.77 -6.63
N GLU A 137 0.52 -27.04 -7.13
CA GLU A 137 0.42 -26.15 -8.30
C GLU A 137 -0.82 -25.27 -8.28
N ARG A 138 -1.35 -25.01 -7.09
CA ARG A 138 -2.37 -24.00 -6.91
C ARG A 138 -1.57 -22.72 -7.00
N CYS A 139 -1.75 -21.98 -8.09
CA CYS A 139 -1.21 -20.64 -8.31
C CYS A 139 -1.74 -19.67 -7.23
N VAL A 140 -1.40 -19.91 -5.97
CA VAL A 140 -1.74 -19.07 -4.83
C VAL A 140 -0.62 -18.06 -4.72
N GLN A 141 -0.88 -16.87 -5.23
CA GLN A 141 0.00 -15.73 -5.04
C GLN A 141 -0.17 -15.24 -3.61
N LEU A 142 0.84 -15.49 -2.76
CA LEU A 142 0.85 -14.97 -1.40
C LEU A 142 1.42 -13.54 -1.40
N ARG A 143 0.52 -12.57 -1.24
CA ARG A 143 0.90 -11.17 -1.02
C ARG A 143 1.01 -10.94 0.49
N LEU A 144 2.25 -10.81 0.98
CA LEU A 144 2.49 -10.53 2.40
C LEU A 144 2.15 -9.06 2.70
N ILE A 145 1.47 -8.84 3.82
CA ILE A 145 1.28 -7.49 4.36
C ILE A 145 2.53 -7.14 5.14
N GLU A 146 3.21 -6.08 4.73
CA GLU A 146 4.33 -5.56 5.49
C GLU A 146 3.86 -4.94 6.81
N PRO A 147 4.49 -5.25 7.95
CA PRO A 147 4.09 -4.75 9.27
C PRO A 147 4.13 -3.21 9.38
N GLY A 148 3.01 -2.56 9.06
CA GLY A 148 2.86 -1.10 9.14
C GLY A 148 2.35 -0.42 7.87
N LYS A 149 2.22 -1.14 6.74
CA LYS A 149 1.62 -0.59 5.51
C LYS A 149 0.09 -0.73 5.56
N LEU A 150 -0.57 0.28 6.17
CA LEU A 150 -2.04 0.31 6.34
C LEU A 150 -2.80 0.13 5.02
N ASN A 151 -2.21 0.57 3.92
CA ASN A 151 -2.85 0.55 2.61
C ASN A 151 -2.82 -0.85 1.96
N GLN A 152 -1.86 -1.71 2.34
CA GLN A 152 -1.89 -3.14 1.99
C GLN A 152 -2.99 -3.87 2.76
N ASN A 153 -3.26 -3.49 4.02
CA ASN A 153 -4.45 -3.97 4.75
C ASN A 153 -5.73 -3.52 4.06
N ALA A 154 -5.85 -2.25 3.67
CA ALA A 154 -7.04 -1.76 2.97
C ALA A 154 -7.26 -2.46 1.62
N TYR A 155 -6.19 -2.75 0.87
CA TYR A 155 -6.26 -3.53 -0.37
C TYR A 155 -6.77 -4.95 -0.13
N ILE A 156 -6.20 -5.66 0.85
CA ILE A 156 -6.62 -7.03 1.21
C ILE A 156 -8.03 -7.05 1.81
N GLU A 157 -8.39 -6.08 2.65
CA GLU A 157 -9.74 -5.91 3.18
C GLU A 157 -10.74 -5.62 2.05
N SER A 158 -10.36 -4.83 1.04
CA SER A 158 -11.21 -4.58 -0.14
C SER A 158 -11.34 -5.80 -1.07
N PHE A 159 -10.30 -6.64 -1.16
CA PHE A 159 -10.30 -7.88 -1.92
C PHE A 159 -11.15 -8.96 -1.24
N ASN A 160 -11.02 -9.11 0.08
CA ASN A 160 -11.84 -10.01 0.90
C ASN A 160 -13.31 -9.56 0.95
N GLY A 161 -13.60 -8.26 0.81
CA GLY A 161 -14.96 -7.74 0.76
C GLY A 161 -15.70 -7.95 -0.57
N ARG A 162 -15.01 -8.30 -1.66
CA ARG A 162 -15.62 -8.55 -2.99
C ARG A 162 -15.95 -10.02 -3.25
N THR A 163 -15.53 -10.91 -2.35
CA THR A 163 -15.75 -12.36 -2.43
C THR A 163 -16.80 -12.86 -1.43
N ALA A 164 -17.48 -11.94 -0.74
CA ALA A 164 -18.60 -12.20 0.16
C ALA A 164 -19.94 -11.77 -0.47
#